data_AF-A0A914A6Z9-F1
#
_entry.id   AF-A0A914A6Z9-F1
#
_cell.length_a   1.000
_cell.length_b   1.000
_cell.length_c   1.000
_cell.angle_alpha   90.00
_cell.angle_beta   90.00
_cell.angle_gamma   90.00
#
_symmetry.space_group_name_H-M   'P 1'
#
loop_
_entity.id
_entity.type
_entity.pdbx_description
1 polymer ?
#
loop_
_entity_poly.entity_id
_entity_poly.type
_entity_poly.pdbx_seq_one_letter_code
_entity_poly.pdbx_strand_id
1 'polypeptide(L)'
;MILSNPQTACQGKVQGALPPIKSKLKSCENSLHVRINAALALSIPTHRSCYGDIDRFCLVWSSIVHALEVIDQVADVSELKYKDTLRDQLCQTLTHLGGLIGQDDLSPLHKLMKDRTDMLESHLSRYRGAKLTTVDDTRGALLSAASVHLQDLMNIKDITAEDRNCAAQLVRMFAEP
;
A
#
# COMPACT_ATOMS: atom_id res chain seq x y z
N MET A 1 -32.18 -21.67 -19.81
CA MET A 1 -32.22 -20.49 -18.95
C MET A 1 -31.97 -20.94 -17.51
N ILE A 2 -30.70 -21.06 -17.09
CA ILE A 2 -30.29 -20.94 -15.68
C ILE A 2 -28.90 -20.30 -15.72
N LEU A 3 -28.85 -19.02 -15.33
CA LEU A 3 -27.62 -18.26 -15.14
C LEU A 3 -26.93 -18.83 -13.89
N SER A 4 -25.73 -19.37 -14.05
CA SER A 4 -24.87 -19.72 -12.92
C SER A 4 -24.01 -18.52 -12.57
N ASN A 5 -24.28 -17.98 -11.38
CA ASN A 5 -23.65 -16.84 -10.74
C ASN A 5 -22.23 -17.20 -10.24
N PRO A 6 -21.15 -16.49 -10.62
CA PRO A 6 -19.79 -16.82 -10.20
C PRO A 6 -19.34 -16.05 -8.94
N GLN A 7 -20.15 -16.03 -7.87
CA GLN A 7 -19.82 -15.32 -6.62
C GLN A 7 -19.44 -16.20 -5.42
N THR A 8 -19.28 -17.52 -5.59
CA THR A 8 -19.05 -18.44 -4.46
C THR A 8 -17.62 -19.00 -4.32
N ALA A 9 -16.63 -18.48 -5.05
CA ALA A 9 -15.26 -19.04 -5.03
C ALA A 9 -14.30 -18.47 -3.96
N CYS A 10 -14.66 -17.39 -3.24
CA CYS A 10 -13.72 -16.75 -2.29
C CYS A 10 -13.75 -17.33 -0.85
N GLN A 11 -14.58 -18.35 -0.57
CA GLN A 11 -14.64 -18.99 0.74
C GLN A 11 -13.96 -20.36 0.72
N GLY A 12 -12.64 -20.36 0.68
CA GLY A 12 -11.86 -21.60 0.72
C GLY A 12 -10.41 -21.37 1.12
N LYS A 13 -10.14 -21.39 2.43
CA LYS A 13 -8.82 -21.51 3.06
C LYS A 13 -7.80 -20.37 2.80
N VAL A 14 -7.93 -19.29 3.55
CA VAL A 14 -6.78 -18.53 4.09
C VAL A 14 -7.14 -18.00 5.48
N GLN A 15 -7.47 -18.90 6.40
CA GLN A 15 -7.31 -18.65 7.84
C GLN A 15 -5.84 -18.91 8.22
N GLY A 16 -4.95 -18.10 7.66
CA GLY A 16 -3.64 -17.86 8.23
C GLY A 16 -3.75 -16.51 8.93
N ALA A 17 -3.91 -16.52 10.25
CA ALA A 17 -3.85 -15.28 11.02
C ALA A 17 -2.54 -14.55 10.67
N LEU A 18 -2.64 -13.34 10.11
CA LEU A 18 -1.49 -12.46 9.96
C LEU A 18 -0.86 -12.30 11.35
N PRO A 19 0.42 -12.68 11.56
CA PRO A 19 1.06 -12.52 12.85
C PRO A 19 1.11 -11.03 13.24
N PRO A 20 1.17 -10.68 14.53
CA PRO A 20 1.17 -9.29 14.99
C PRO A 20 2.38 -8.51 14.45
N ILE A 21 2.13 -7.73 13.38
CA ILE A 21 3.12 -6.95 12.62
C ILE A 21 3.80 -5.88 13.50
N LYS A 22 3.12 -5.41 14.56
CA LYS A 22 3.60 -4.34 15.47
C LYS A 22 4.95 -4.63 16.13
N SER A 23 5.36 -5.89 16.29
CA SER A 23 6.56 -6.26 17.04
C SER A 23 7.82 -6.41 16.17
N LYS A 24 7.67 -6.77 14.89
CA LYS A 24 8.82 -7.02 13.99
C LYS A 24 9.38 -5.76 13.33
N LEU A 25 8.59 -4.70 13.24
CA LEU A 25 9.01 -3.43 12.64
C LEU A 25 9.67 -2.46 13.64
N LYS A 26 9.52 -2.69 14.95
CA LYS A 26 9.96 -1.78 16.00
C LYS A 26 11.39 -1.98 16.52
N SER A 27 12.05 -3.11 16.26
CA SER A 27 13.47 -3.25 16.60
C SER A 27 14.34 -3.11 15.35
N CYS A 28 15.36 -2.25 15.45
CA CYS A 28 16.43 -2.15 14.45
C CYS A 28 17.35 -3.39 14.46
N GLU A 29 17.13 -4.37 15.34
CA GLU A 29 17.85 -5.65 15.36
C GLU A 29 17.37 -6.64 14.29
N ASN A 30 16.19 -6.45 13.69
CA ASN A 30 15.65 -7.37 12.68
C ASN A 30 15.98 -6.88 11.26
N SER A 31 16.97 -7.55 10.64
CA SER A 31 17.49 -7.38 9.28
C SER A 31 16.44 -6.98 8.22
N LEU A 32 16.83 -6.11 7.28
CA LEU A 32 16.01 -5.66 6.14
C LEU A 32 15.27 -6.80 5.43
N HIS A 33 15.86 -8.00 5.36
CA HIS A 33 15.23 -9.17 4.73
C HIS A 33 13.90 -9.58 5.39
N VAL A 34 13.80 -9.52 6.72
CA VAL A 34 12.55 -9.81 7.44
C VAL A 34 11.49 -8.76 7.12
N ARG A 35 11.90 -7.49 6.92
CA ARG A 35 11.01 -6.39 6.54
C ARG A 35 10.53 -6.52 5.08
N ILE A 36 11.41 -6.93 4.17
CA ILE A 36 11.07 -7.23 2.77
C ILE A 36 10.05 -8.38 2.70
N ASN A 37 10.29 -9.49 3.41
CA ASN A 37 9.39 -10.64 3.41
C ASN A 37 8.02 -10.32 4.04
N ALA A 38 7.99 -9.47 5.07
CA ALA A 38 6.75 -8.97 5.63
C ALA A 38 5.98 -8.07 4.64
N ALA A 39 6.66 -7.16 3.94
CA ALA A 39 6.05 -6.31 2.91
C ALA A 39 5.50 -7.15 1.75
N LEU A 40 6.26 -8.14 1.26
CA LEU A 40 5.80 -9.11 0.26
C LEU A 40 4.55 -9.86 0.73
N ALA A 41 4.52 -10.34 1.97
CA ALA A 41 3.35 -11.02 2.52
C ALA A 41 2.12 -10.10 2.58
N LEU A 42 2.32 -8.80 2.81
CA LEU A 42 1.27 -7.79 2.82
C LEU A 42 0.75 -7.43 1.43
N SER A 43 1.48 -7.70 0.36
CA SER A 43 1.00 -7.51 -1.02
C SER A 43 0.29 -8.73 -1.62
N ILE A 44 0.19 -9.85 -0.89
CA ILE A 44 -0.50 -11.06 -1.35
C ILE A 44 -2.03 -10.94 -1.27
N PRO A 45 -2.65 -10.44 -0.18
CA PRO A 45 -4.11 -10.40 -0.08
C PRO A 45 -4.71 -9.46 -1.12
N THR A 46 -5.64 -9.96 -1.92
CA THR A 46 -6.27 -9.21 -3.03
C THR A 46 -7.59 -8.54 -2.65
N HIS A 47 -8.02 -8.67 -1.39
CA HIS A 47 -9.29 -8.12 -0.92
C HIS A 47 -9.10 -7.32 0.36
N ARG A 48 -9.79 -6.17 0.43
CA ARG A 48 -9.78 -5.27 1.59
C ARG A 48 -10.14 -5.98 2.90
N SER A 49 -11.08 -6.93 2.87
CA SER A 49 -11.54 -7.67 4.05
C SER A 49 -10.46 -8.59 4.66
N CYS A 50 -9.44 -8.98 3.91
CA CYS A 50 -8.34 -9.82 4.40
C CYS A 50 -7.44 -9.11 5.42
N TYR A 51 -7.43 -7.78 5.43
CA TYR A 51 -6.67 -6.98 6.39
C TYR A 51 -7.43 -6.74 7.70
N GLY A 52 -8.68 -7.19 7.79
CA GLY A 52 -9.55 -7.01 8.95
C GLY A 52 -10.35 -5.70 8.91
N ASP A 53 -10.66 -5.18 10.10
CA ASP A 53 -11.37 -3.93 10.29
C ASP A 53 -10.59 -2.69 9.77
N ILE A 54 -11.23 -1.53 9.84
CA ILE A 54 -10.65 -0.24 9.40
C ILE A 54 -9.37 0.08 10.17
N ASP A 55 -9.36 -0.15 11.48
CA ASP A 55 -8.21 0.14 12.33
C ASP A 55 -6.99 -0.70 11.96
N ARG A 56 -7.18 -2.00 11.66
CA ARG A 56 -6.11 -2.90 11.24
C ARG A 56 -5.56 -2.54 9.87
N PHE A 57 -6.43 -2.20 8.93
CA PHE A 57 -5.97 -1.74 7.61
C PHE A 57 -5.17 -0.44 7.70
N CYS A 58 -5.68 0.54 8.45
CA CYS A 58 -4.97 1.80 8.69
C CYS A 58 -3.64 1.57 9.41
N LEU A 59 -3.58 0.60 10.32
CA LEU A 59 -2.33 0.22 10.98
C LEU A 59 -1.32 -0.39 10.00
N VAL A 60 -1.76 -1.23 9.07
CA VAL A 60 -0.89 -1.79 8.02
C VAL A 60 -0.34 -0.66 7.15
N TRP A 61 -1.20 0.26 6.69
CA TRP A 61 -0.79 1.44 5.95
C TRP A 61 0.23 2.27 6.73
N SER A 62 -0.08 2.61 7.98
CA SER A 62 0.81 3.37 8.87
C SER A 62 2.16 2.70 9.07
N SER A 63 2.18 1.37 9.12
CA SER A 63 3.42 0.61 9.31
C SER A 63 4.32 0.69 8.08
N ILE A 64 3.73 0.68 6.88
CA ILE A 64 4.46 0.85 5.61
C ILE A 64 4.98 2.28 5.49
N VAL A 65 4.13 3.28 5.77
CA VAL A 65 4.52 4.69 5.75
C VAL A 65 5.68 4.96 6.71
N HIS A 66 5.62 4.42 7.93
CA HIS A 66 6.71 4.56 8.90
C HIS A 66 7.98 3.81 8.46
N ALA A 67 7.84 2.64 7.82
CA ALA A 67 8.99 1.94 7.28
C ALA A 67 9.70 2.75 6.19
N LEU A 68 8.95 3.45 5.33
CA LEU A 68 9.50 4.40 4.35
C LEU A 68 10.21 5.58 5.02
N GLU A 69 9.62 6.16 6.07
CA GLU A 69 10.22 7.26 6.83
C GLU A 69 11.57 6.88 7.45
N VAL A 70 11.67 5.68 8.02
CA VAL A 70 12.90 5.19 8.66
C VAL A 70 13.93 4.72 7.64
N ILE A 71 13.52 4.30 6.44
CA ILE A 71 14.44 3.78 5.42
C ILE A 71 15.47 4.83 4.98
N ASP A 72 15.08 6.10 5.00
CA ASP A 72 15.97 7.20 4.61
C ASP A 72 16.97 7.56 5.72
N GLN A 73 16.73 7.14 6.97
CA GLN A 73 17.61 7.34 8.12
C GLN A 73 18.73 6.28 8.23
N VAL A 74 18.63 5.19 7.46
CA VAL A 74 19.67 4.15 7.40
C VAL A 74 20.90 4.68 6.63
N ALA A 75 22.01 4.83 7.35
CA ALA A 75 23.24 5.49 6.90
C ALA A 75 24.37 4.52 6.49
N ASP A 76 24.18 3.21 6.61
CA ASP A 76 25.24 2.24 6.27
C ASP A 76 25.29 1.97 4.76
N VAL A 77 26.48 2.19 4.18
CA VAL A 77 26.76 2.03 2.74
C VAL A 77 26.53 0.58 2.28
N SER A 78 26.73 -0.39 3.16
CA SER A 78 26.52 -1.82 2.85
C SER A 78 25.03 -2.19 2.72
N GLU A 79 24.14 -1.41 3.36
CA GLU A 79 22.68 -1.64 3.33
C GLU A 79 21.99 -0.88 2.18
N LEU A 80 22.66 0.05 1.50
CA LEU A 80 22.08 0.88 0.44
C LEU A 80 21.46 0.06 -0.70
N LYS A 81 22.07 -1.07 -1.09
CA LYS A 81 21.51 -1.93 -2.15
C LYS A 81 20.19 -2.60 -1.72
N TYR A 82 20.09 -3.02 -0.47
CA TYR A 82 18.86 -3.58 0.09
C TYR A 82 17.82 -2.49 0.38
N LYS A 83 18.27 -1.26 0.62
CA LYS A 83 17.44 -0.07 0.84
C LYS A 83 16.59 0.28 -0.37
N ASP A 84 17.17 0.26 -1.56
CA ASP A 84 16.42 0.55 -2.79
C ASP A 84 15.41 -0.56 -3.09
N THR A 85 15.80 -1.84 -2.97
CA THR A 85 14.87 -2.98 -3.11
C THR A 85 13.74 -2.95 -2.08
N LEU A 86 14.04 -2.65 -0.81
CA LEU A 86 13.01 -2.53 0.22
C LEU A 86 12.10 -1.33 -0.02
N ARG A 87 12.63 -0.18 -0.47
CA ARG A 87 11.81 0.99 -0.84
C ARG A 87 10.84 0.62 -1.95
N ASP A 88 11.33 -0.02 -3.01
CA ASP A 88 10.50 -0.43 -4.14
C ASP A 88 9.39 -1.38 -3.68
N GLN A 89 9.73 -2.37 -2.84
CA GLN A 89 8.74 -3.30 -2.30
C GLN A 89 7.69 -2.61 -1.42
N LEU A 90 8.11 -1.65 -0.60
CA LEU A 90 7.19 -0.87 0.25
C LEU A 90 6.28 0.02 -0.59
N CYS A 91 6.80 0.70 -1.61
CA CYS A 91 6.01 1.51 -2.54
C CYS A 91 5.04 0.65 -3.36
N GLN A 92 5.47 -0.53 -3.81
CA GLN A 92 4.59 -1.49 -4.49
C GLN A 92 3.47 -1.97 -3.57
N THR A 93 3.79 -2.31 -2.32
CA THR A 93 2.79 -2.73 -1.32
C THR A 93 1.81 -1.60 -1.02
N LEU A 94 2.30 -0.36 -0.88
CA LEU A 94 1.46 0.82 -0.66
C LEU A 94 0.50 1.06 -1.83
N THR A 95 1.00 0.93 -3.06
CA THR A 95 0.20 1.05 -4.29
C THR A 95 -0.88 -0.03 -4.34
N HIS A 96 -0.51 -1.27 -4.04
CA HIS A 96 -1.45 -2.40 -3.96
C HIS A 96 -2.56 -2.14 -2.94
N LEU A 97 -2.21 -1.71 -1.73
CA LEU A 97 -3.20 -1.33 -0.73
C LEU A 97 -4.09 -0.16 -1.19
N GLY A 98 -3.52 0.78 -1.95
CA GLY A 98 -4.26 1.90 -2.54
C GLY A 98 -5.40 1.44 -3.45
N GLY A 99 -5.16 0.39 -4.24
CA GLY A 99 -6.18 -0.26 -5.07
C GLY A 99 -7.22 -1.08 -4.29
N LEU A 100 -7.10 -1.19 -2.97
CA LEU A 100 -8.05 -1.90 -2.10
C LEU A 100 -8.80 -0.95 -1.15
N ILE A 101 -8.52 0.35 -1.18
CA ILE A 101 -9.15 1.33 -0.29
C ILE A 101 -10.67 1.28 -0.46
N GLY A 102 -11.41 1.21 0.65
CA GLY A 102 -12.85 1.42 0.68
C GLY A 102 -13.21 2.85 1.06
N GLN A 103 -14.48 3.22 0.90
CA GLN A 103 -14.97 4.55 1.31
C GLN A 103 -14.70 4.83 2.79
N ASP A 104 -14.93 3.85 3.66
CA ASP A 104 -14.77 4.02 5.12
C ASP A 104 -13.31 4.19 5.56
N ASP A 105 -12.34 3.89 4.69
CA ASP A 105 -10.91 4.01 4.98
C ASP A 105 -10.38 5.43 4.71
N LEU A 106 -11.07 6.24 3.89
CA LEU A 106 -10.57 7.53 3.40
C LEU A 106 -10.36 8.53 4.54
N SER A 107 -11.35 8.73 5.41
CA SER A 107 -11.25 9.64 6.55
C SER A 107 -10.10 9.29 7.52
N PRO A 108 -9.95 8.04 7.99
CA PRO A 108 -8.78 7.63 8.79
C PRO A 108 -7.44 7.79 8.06
N LEU A 109 -7.37 7.43 6.78
CA LEU A 109 -6.14 7.55 5.99
C LEU A 109 -5.74 9.01 5.76
N HIS A 110 -6.70 9.91 5.56
CA HIS A 110 -6.45 11.34 5.45
C HIS A 110 -5.67 11.88 6.65
N LYS A 111 -6.12 11.54 7.86
CA LYS A 111 -5.45 11.93 9.12
C LYS A 111 -4.04 11.36 9.23
N LEU A 112 -3.87 10.12 8.76
CA LEU A 112 -2.58 9.44 8.78
C LEU A 112 -1.57 10.09 7.81
N MET A 113 -2.05 10.59 6.67
CA MET A 113 -1.19 11.11 5.60
C MET A 113 -0.92 12.60 5.69
N LYS A 114 -1.77 13.38 6.38
CA LYS A 114 -1.73 14.85 6.41
C LYS A 114 -0.33 15.46 6.56
N ASP A 115 0.52 14.90 7.41
CA ASP A 115 1.87 15.43 7.69
C ASP A 115 3.00 14.65 6.99
N ARG A 116 2.65 13.66 6.16
CA ARG A 116 3.58 12.72 5.51
C ARG A 116 3.45 12.67 3.99
N THR A 117 2.55 13.49 3.42
CA THR A 117 2.28 13.55 1.99
C THR A 117 3.54 13.79 1.16
N ASP A 118 4.33 14.82 1.48
CA ASP A 118 5.54 15.17 0.70
C ASP A 118 6.57 14.03 0.66
N MET A 119 6.74 13.35 1.80
CA MET A 119 7.64 12.20 1.90
C MET A 119 7.10 11.02 1.06
N LEU A 120 5.80 10.76 1.08
CA LEU A 120 5.18 9.70 0.28
C LEU A 120 5.29 9.98 -1.21
N GLU A 121 5.02 11.21 -1.63
CA GLU A 121 5.17 11.64 -3.02
C GLU A 121 6.61 11.47 -3.51
N SER A 122 7.60 11.85 -2.70
CA SER A 122 9.02 11.65 -3.01
C SER A 122 9.36 10.16 -3.20
N HIS A 123 8.91 9.29 -2.29
CA HIS A 123 9.15 7.85 -2.41
C HIS A 123 8.46 7.21 -3.61
N LEU A 124 7.22 7.60 -3.90
CA LEU A 124 6.46 7.10 -5.06
C LEU A 124 7.05 7.62 -6.38
N SER A 125 7.52 8.87 -6.42
CA SER A 125 8.24 9.43 -7.58
C SER A 125 9.54 8.67 -7.85
N ARG A 126 10.32 8.37 -6.80
CA ARG A 126 11.53 7.55 -6.92
C ARG A 126 11.22 6.12 -7.39
N TYR A 127 10.15 5.52 -6.88
CA TYR A 127 9.69 4.18 -7.29
C TYR A 127 9.29 4.12 -8.77
N ARG A 128 8.64 5.16 -9.29
CA ARG A 128 8.35 5.29 -10.73
C ARG A 128 9.62 5.41 -11.57
N GLY A 129 10.52 6.29 -11.16
CA GLY A 129 11.76 6.60 -11.90
C GLY A 129 12.88 5.56 -11.74
N ALA A 130 12.71 4.57 -10.85
CA ALA A 130 13.72 3.55 -10.60
C ALA A 130 13.92 2.68 -11.85
N LYS A 131 15.15 2.70 -12.39
CA LYS A 131 15.57 1.83 -13.51
C LYS A 131 15.43 0.37 -13.07
N LEU A 132 14.49 -0.35 -13.70
CA LEU A 132 14.12 -1.71 -13.33
C LEU A 132 15.27 -2.71 -13.62
N THR A 133 15.36 -3.75 -12.79
CA THR A 133 16.29 -4.89 -12.97
C THR A 133 15.60 -6.14 -13.57
N THR A 134 14.30 -6.06 -13.86
CA THR A 134 13.46 -7.17 -14.37
C THR A 134 12.72 -6.76 -15.66
N VAL A 135 12.30 -7.76 -16.46
CA VAL A 135 11.84 -7.58 -17.85
C VAL A 135 10.33 -7.25 -17.93
N ASP A 136 9.57 -7.43 -16.85
CA ASP A 136 8.13 -7.11 -16.75
C ASP A 136 7.88 -5.94 -15.79
N ASP A 137 7.86 -4.72 -16.31
CA ASP A 137 7.47 -3.53 -15.53
C ASP A 137 5.95 -3.45 -15.41
N THR A 138 5.40 -3.99 -14.32
CA THR A 138 3.98 -3.89 -13.98
C THR A 138 3.65 -2.70 -13.08
N ARG A 139 4.65 -1.87 -12.71
CA ARG A 139 4.46 -0.78 -11.74
C ARG A 139 3.50 0.28 -12.27
N GLY A 140 3.66 0.68 -13.53
CA GLY A 140 2.78 1.64 -14.19
C GLY A 140 1.33 1.15 -14.23
N ALA A 141 1.13 -0.14 -14.54
CA ALA A 141 -0.20 -0.75 -14.52
C ALA A 141 -0.82 -0.78 -13.11
N LEU A 142 -0.04 -1.10 -12.08
CA LEU A 142 -0.50 -1.09 -10.68
C LEU A 142 -0.86 0.32 -10.20
N LEU A 143 -0.02 1.31 -10.50
CA LEU A 143 -0.25 2.72 -10.17
C LEU A 143 -1.48 3.27 -10.88
N SER A 144 -1.64 2.95 -12.16
CA SER A 144 -2.81 3.30 -12.97
C SER A 144 -4.08 2.64 -12.40
N ALA A 145 -4.05 1.34 -12.12
CA ALA A 145 -5.19 0.62 -11.55
C ALA A 145 -5.63 1.18 -10.19
N ALA A 146 -4.67 1.45 -9.30
CA ALA A 146 -4.96 2.08 -8.01
C ALA A 146 -5.59 3.47 -8.19
N SER A 147 -5.07 4.27 -9.13
CA SER A 147 -5.60 5.61 -9.42
C SER A 147 -7.02 5.57 -9.97
N VAL A 148 -7.31 4.66 -10.90
CA VAL A 148 -8.66 4.47 -11.47
C VAL A 148 -9.64 4.04 -10.38
N HIS A 149 -9.27 3.07 -9.54
CA HIS A 149 -10.09 2.64 -8.42
C HIS A 149 -10.44 3.80 -7.47
N LEU A 150 -9.46 4.65 -7.15
CA LEU A 150 -9.69 5.82 -6.30
C LEU A 150 -10.56 6.89 -6.98
N GLN A 151 -10.45 7.06 -8.31
CA GLN A 151 -11.34 7.93 -9.08
C GLN A 151 -12.79 7.42 -9.04
N ASP A 152 -12.99 6.11 -9.15
CA ASP A 152 -14.33 5.50 -9.04
C ASP A 152 -14.95 5.75 -7.66
N LEU A 153 -14.16 5.67 -6.58
CA LEU A 153 -14.63 6.02 -5.23
C LEU A 153 -15.12 7.47 -5.13
N MET A 154 -14.48 8.41 -5.83
CA MET A 154 -14.88 9.83 -5.81
C MET A 154 -16.27 10.07 -6.41
N ASN A 155 -16.75 9.16 -7.27
CA ASN A 155 -18.04 9.23 -7.95
C ASN A 155 -19.19 8.61 -7.14
N ILE A 156 -18.92 8.05 -5.95
CA ILE A 156 -19.96 7.50 -5.07
C ILE A 156 -20.87 8.61 -4.56
N LYS A 157 -22.18 8.35 -4.55
CA LYS A 157 -23.25 9.34 -4.30
C LYS A 157 -23.20 9.96 -2.89
N ASP A 158 -22.74 9.20 -1.90
CA ASP A 158 -22.72 9.59 -0.47
C ASP A 158 -21.30 9.86 0.06
N ILE A 159 -20.33 10.17 -0.81
CA ILE A 159 -18.97 10.49 -0.37
C ILE A 159 -18.90 11.88 0.28
N THR A 160 -18.23 11.99 1.42
CA THR A 160 -18.02 13.27 2.08
C THR A 160 -17.00 14.14 1.33
N ALA A 161 -17.02 15.45 1.54
CA ALA A 161 -16.03 16.34 0.95
C ALA A 161 -14.59 16.04 1.43
N GLU A 162 -14.44 15.59 2.68
CA GLU A 162 -13.14 15.19 3.24
C GLU A 162 -12.63 13.91 2.58
N ASP A 163 -13.49 12.89 2.45
CA ASP A 163 -13.13 11.63 1.79
C ASP A 163 -12.79 11.85 0.31
N ARG A 164 -13.55 12.70 -0.38
CA ARG A 164 -13.26 13.08 -1.77
C ARG A 164 -11.92 13.79 -1.89
N ASN A 165 -11.58 14.67 -0.94
CA ASN A 165 -10.28 15.34 -0.92
C ASN A 165 -9.15 14.34 -0.67
N CYS A 166 -9.33 13.40 0.25
CA CYS A 166 -8.37 12.34 0.52
C CYS A 166 -8.14 11.45 -0.72
N ALA A 167 -9.23 10.99 -1.35
CA ALA A 167 -9.17 10.21 -2.58
C ALA A 167 -8.46 11.00 -3.69
N ALA A 168 -8.78 12.29 -3.88
CA ALA A 168 -8.11 13.13 -4.87
C ALA A 168 -6.60 13.30 -4.60
N GLN A 169 -6.19 13.43 -3.34
CA GLN A 169 -4.77 13.45 -2.97
C GLN A 169 -4.09 12.11 -3.29
N LEU A 170 -4.72 10.98 -2.93
CA LEU A 170 -4.20 9.65 -3.25
C LEU A 170 -4.11 9.42 -4.77
N VAL A 171 -5.10 9.86 -5.55
CA VAL A 171 -5.05 9.82 -7.02
C VAL A 171 -3.85 10.60 -7.53
N ARG A 172 -3.60 11.82 -7.04
CA ARG A 172 -2.40 12.59 -7.45
C ARG A 172 -1.10 11.89 -7.07
N MET A 173 -1.07 11.25 -5.91
CA MET A 173 0.10 10.51 -5.44
C MET A 173 0.39 9.26 -6.27
N PHE A 174 -0.62 8.60 -6.86
CA PHE A 174 -0.47 7.38 -7.65
C PHE A 174 -0.51 7.61 -9.17
N ALA A 175 -1.18 8.65 -9.65
CA ALA A 175 -1.24 8.99 -11.07
C ALA A 175 0.14 9.37 -11.61
N GLU A 176 0.38 9.09 -12.89
CA GLU A 176 1.49 9.65 -13.64
C GLU A 176 1.16 11.11 -14.03
N PRO A 177 2.15 12.01 -14.06
CA PRO A 177 1.97 13.35 -14.63
C PRO A 177 1.66 13.32 -16.12
#